data_AF-A0AAJ5SK99-F1
#
_entry.id   AF-A0AAJ5SK99-F1
#
_cell.length_a   1.000
_cell.length_b   1.000
_cell.length_c   1.000
_cell.angle_alpha   90.00
_cell.angle_beta   90.00
_cell.angle_gamma   90.00
#
_symmetry.space_group_name_H-M   'P 1'
#
loop_
_entity.id
_entity.type
_entity.pdbx_description
1 polymer ?
#
loop_
_entity_poly.entity_id
_entity_poly.type
_entity_poly.pdbx_seq_one_letter_code
_entity_poly.pdbx_strand_id
1 'polypeptide(L)'
;MVSMVEGRRRHESGVDAAQGDVEVRAEGIELRLTRAEALVFFEWLVTVNEGGGLIVDEAERRVLHDLESQLEAKLVEPFQPGYARLVDAAKKTVLGAPISES
;
A
#
# COMPACT_ATOMS: atom_id res chain seq x y z
N MET A 1 18.07 38.23 61.14
CA MET A 1 19.08 37.37 61.78
C MET A 1 19.21 36.11 60.92
N VAL A 2 20.27 36.06 60.09
CA VAL A 2 21.03 34.88 59.57
C VAL A 2 20.21 33.70 58.98
N SER A 3 20.04 33.57 57.66
CA SER A 3 20.89 32.91 56.62
C SER A 3 20.57 31.44 56.33
N MET A 4 20.22 31.17 55.06
CA MET A 4 20.88 30.22 54.14
C MET A 4 21.00 28.74 54.52
N VAL A 5 20.37 27.85 53.72
CA VAL A 5 21.05 26.72 53.05
C VAL A 5 20.24 26.29 51.81
N GLU A 6 20.88 26.41 50.64
CA GLU A 6 20.45 25.87 49.36
C GLU A 6 20.65 24.34 49.31
N GLY A 7 19.76 23.65 48.61
CA GLY A 7 19.93 22.26 48.19
C GLY A 7 19.62 22.11 46.71
N ARG A 8 20.51 22.61 45.85
CA ARG A 8 20.54 22.39 44.40
C ARG A 8 20.60 20.88 44.12
N ARG A 9 19.65 20.34 43.36
CA ARG A 9 19.89 19.17 42.51
C ARG A 9 19.55 19.52 41.06
N ARG A 10 20.60 19.78 40.27
CA ARG A 10 20.59 19.60 38.82
C ARG A 10 20.84 18.10 38.58
N HIS A 11 20.04 17.48 37.71
CA HIS A 11 20.41 16.33 36.88
C HIS A 11 19.40 16.35 35.72
N GLU A 12 19.83 16.82 34.54
CA GLU A 12 20.09 15.97 33.36
C GLU A 12 18.77 15.56 32.67
N SER A 13 18.38 16.23 31.58
CA SER A 13 18.93 16.03 30.22
C SER A 13 18.84 14.59 29.74
N GLY A 14 17.63 14.17 29.38
CA GLY A 14 17.38 13.35 28.19
C GLY A 14 16.18 14.02 27.53
N VAL A 15 16.33 14.80 26.46
CA VAL A 15 16.35 14.28 25.09
C VAL A 15 15.51 13.01 25.01
N ASP A 16 14.19 13.18 25.23
CA ASP A 16 13.22 12.22 24.72
C ASP A 16 13.25 12.42 23.20
N ALA A 17 14.16 11.68 22.57
CA ALA A 17 14.12 11.45 21.15
C ALA A 17 12.78 10.74 20.90
N ALA A 18 11.77 11.54 20.57
CA ALA A 18 10.67 11.09 19.74
C ALA A 18 11.30 10.67 18.41
N GLN A 19 11.84 9.46 18.42
CA GLN A 19 12.07 8.62 17.27
C GLN A 19 10.69 8.53 16.62
N GLY A 20 10.43 9.46 15.71
CA GLY A 20 9.36 9.32 14.76
C GLY A 20 9.70 8.09 13.95
N ASP A 21 9.23 6.94 14.39
CA ASP A 21 9.00 5.81 13.53
C ASP A 21 8.04 6.33 12.46
N VAL A 22 8.61 6.86 11.37
CA VAL A 22 7.88 7.07 10.13
C VAL A 22 7.57 5.66 9.66
N GLU A 23 6.47 5.12 10.18
CA GLU A 23 5.78 4.00 9.59
C GLU A 23 5.57 4.39 8.14
N VAL A 24 6.41 3.85 7.25
CA VAL A 24 6.25 3.95 5.80
C VAL A 24 4.96 3.19 5.52
N ARG A 25 3.83 3.88 5.67
CA ARG A 25 2.53 3.37 5.28
C ARG A 25 2.63 3.18 3.79
N ALA A 26 2.59 1.93 3.34
CA ALA A 26 2.39 1.62 1.94
C ALA A 26 1.20 2.46 1.46
N GLU A 27 1.44 3.37 0.52
CA GLU A 27 0.39 4.23 0.00
C GLU A 27 -0.69 3.35 -0.61
N GLY A 28 -1.88 3.36 0.01
CA GLY A 28 -3.00 2.53 -0.44
C GLY A 28 -3.65 3.12 -1.68
N ILE A 29 -4.05 2.25 -2.61
CA ILE A 29 -4.81 2.62 -3.81
C ILE A 29 -6.29 2.27 -3.59
N GLU A 30 -7.15 3.29 -3.58
CA GLU A 30 -8.60 3.11 -3.50
C GLU A 30 -9.23 3.03 -4.90
N LEU A 31 -10.02 1.99 -5.14
CA LEU A 31 -10.84 1.79 -6.34
C LEU A 31 -12.32 1.96 -5.98
N ARG A 32 -13.10 2.52 -6.91
CA ARG A 32 -14.54 2.76 -6.74
C ARG A 32 -15.31 1.83 -7.65
N LEU A 33 -16.27 1.12 -7.05
CA LEU A 33 -17.22 0.30 -7.76
C LEU A 33 -18.62 0.65 -7.27
N THR A 34 -19.59 0.61 -8.17
CA THR A 34 -21.00 0.51 -7.79
C THR A 34 -21.27 -0.86 -7.17
N ARG A 35 -22.41 -0.99 -6.47
CA ARG A 35 -22.81 -2.28 -5.88
C ARG A 35 -22.93 -3.40 -6.93
N ALA A 36 -23.38 -3.07 -8.14
CA ALA A 36 -23.53 -4.06 -9.21
C ALA A 36 -22.17 -4.53 -9.74
N GLU A 37 -21.27 -3.59 -10.01
CA GLU A 37 -19.90 -3.90 -10.47
C GLU A 37 -19.14 -4.71 -9.42
N ALA A 38 -19.30 -4.38 -8.13
CA ALA A 38 -18.69 -5.14 -7.04
C ALA A 38 -19.15 -6.61 -6.99
N LEU A 39 -20.43 -6.88 -7.26
CA LEU A 39 -20.95 -8.26 -7.29
C LEU A 39 -20.38 -9.03 -8.48
N VAL A 40 -20.36 -8.42 -9.67
CA VAL A 40 -19.80 -9.05 -10.87
C VAL A 40 -18.31 -9.33 -10.70
N PHE A 41 -17.55 -8.36 -10.18
CA PHE A 41 -16.13 -8.54 -9.91
C PHE A 41 -15.87 -9.64 -8.87
N PHE A 42 -16.70 -9.70 -7.83
CA PHE A 42 -16.59 -10.73 -6.80
C PHE A 42 -16.81 -12.14 -7.37
N GLU A 43 -17.85 -12.33 -8.18
CA GLU A 43 -18.11 -13.63 -8.84
C GLU A 43 -16.94 -14.06 -9.73
N TRP A 44 -16.39 -13.11 -10.50
CA TRP A 44 -15.22 -13.35 -11.32
C TRP A 44 -14.00 -13.77 -10.49
N LEU A 45 -13.77 -13.14 -9.32
CA LEU A 45 -12.69 -13.52 -8.40
C LEU A 45 -12.87 -14.94 -7.85
N VAL A 46 -14.09 -15.33 -7.49
CA VAL A 46 -14.40 -16.71 -7.05
C VAL A 46 -14.03 -17.70 -8.14
N THR A 47 -14.49 -17.44 -9.37
CA THR A 47 -14.23 -18.30 -10.53
C THR A 47 -12.73 -18.47 -10.79
N VAL A 48 -11.97 -17.37 -10.78
CA VAL A 48 -10.50 -17.41 -11.00
C VAL A 48 -9.78 -18.17 -9.90
N ASN A 49 -10.17 -17.98 -8.63
CA ASN A 49 -9.54 -18.65 -7.49
C ASN A 49 -9.79 -20.16 -7.49
N GLU A 50 -10.92 -20.62 -8.03
CA GLU A 50 -11.25 -22.04 -8.17
C GLU A 50 -10.56 -22.70 -9.37
N GLY A 51 -9.67 -21.99 -10.07
CA GLY A 51 -8.98 -22.49 -11.25
C GLY A 51 -9.82 -22.38 -12.53
N GLY A 52 -10.95 -21.66 -12.48
CA GLY A 52 -11.68 -21.24 -13.66
C GLY A 52 -10.84 -20.23 -14.46
N GLY A 53 -10.54 -20.57 -15.70
CA GLY A 53 -9.81 -19.68 -16.60
C GLY A 53 -10.75 -19.19 -17.68
N LEU A 54 -11.12 -17.90 -17.61
CA LEU A 54 -11.45 -16.96 -18.70
C LEU A 54 -12.54 -15.98 -18.26
N ILE A 55 -12.47 -14.75 -18.78
CA ILE A 55 -13.58 -13.80 -18.76
C ILE A 55 -14.60 -14.31 -19.77
N VAL A 56 -15.80 -14.65 -19.33
CA VAL A 56 -16.81 -15.28 -20.19
C VAL A 56 -17.92 -14.30 -20.54
N ASP A 57 -18.21 -13.34 -19.67
CA ASP A 57 -19.31 -12.40 -19.81
C ASP A 57 -18.87 -10.97 -20.15
N GLU A 58 -19.73 -10.23 -20.87
CA GLU A 58 -19.47 -8.83 -21.22
C GLU A 58 -19.49 -7.90 -19.99
N ALA A 59 -20.32 -8.20 -18.98
CA ALA A 59 -20.33 -7.42 -17.75
C ALA A 59 -19.02 -7.58 -16.96
N GLU A 60 -18.48 -8.80 -16.87
CA GLU A 60 -17.17 -9.04 -16.25
C GLU A 60 -16.06 -8.23 -16.95
N ARG A 61 -16.03 -8.29 -18.29
CA ARG A 61 -15.08 -7.52 -19.10
C ARG A 61 -15.22 -6.03 -18.87
N ARG A 62 -16.46 -5.53 -18.84
CA ARG A 62 -16.74 -4.12 -18.60
C ARG A 62 -16.20 -3.66 -17.25
N VAL A 63 -16.44 -4.43 -16.19
CA VAL A 63 -15.94 -4.10 -14.86
C VAL A 63 -14.42 -4.11 -14.81
N LEU A 64 -13.76 -5.11 -15.42
CA LEU A 64 -12.30 -5.17 -15.44
C LEU A 64 -11.67 -4.00 -16.20
N HIS A 65 -12.24 -3.58 -17.33
CA HIS A 65 -11.79 -2.37 -18.04
C HIS A 65 -12.00 -1.09 -17.22
N ASP A 66 -13.11 -0.98 -16.49
CA ASP A 66 -13.37 0.18 -15.63
C ASP A 66 -12.41 0.21 -14.42
N LEU A 67 -12.01 -0.94 -13.89
CA LEU A 67 -10.96 -1.05 -12.86
C LEU A 67 -9.57 -0.70 -13.40
N GLU A 68 -9.23 -1.20 -14.60
CA GLU A 68 -7.99 -0.86 -15.31
C GLU A 68 -7.87 0.65 -15.52
N SER A 69 -8.93 1.27 -16.04
CA SER A 69 -8.98 2.73 -16.26
C SER A 69 -8.77 3.52 -14.97
N GLN A 70 -9.30 3.04 -13.84
CA GLN A 70 -9.08 3.68 -12.54
C GLN A 70 -7.64 3.53 -12.05
N LEU A 71 -7.00 2.40 -12.32
CA LEU A 71 -5.59 2.16 -11.99
C LEU A 71 -4.68 3.02 -12.84
N GLU A 72 -4.91 3.11 -14.15
CA GLU A 72 -4.17 3.98 -15.06
C GLU A 72 -4.25 5.46 -14.65
N ALA A 73 -5.39 5.89 -14.10
CA ALA A 73 -5.54 7.25 -13.58
C ALA A 73 -4.75 7.52 -12.29
N LYS A 74 -4.36 6.48 -11.55
CA LYS A 74 -3.70 6.57 -10.24
C LYS A 74 -2.22 6.16 -10.27
N LEU A 75 -1.85 5.29 -11.19
CA LEU A 75 -0.51 4.74 -11.35
C LEU A 75 0.12 5.35 -12.59
N VAL A 76 1.27 6.00 -12.41
CA VAL A 76 2.04 6.57 -13.51
C VAL A 76 3.01 5.53 -14.11
N GLU A 77 3.38 4.53 -13.32
CA GLU A 77 4.36 3.48 -13.62
C GLU A 77 4.04 2.66 -14.88
N PRO A 78 2.77 2.29 -15.18
CA PRO A 78 2.44 1.55 -16.40
C PRO A 78 2.89 2.25 -17.69
N PHE A 79 3.00 3.58 -17.66
CA PHE A 79 3.42 4.39 -18.81
C PHE A 79 4.92 4.66 -18.84
N GLN A 80 5.69 4.20 -17.84
CA GLN A 80 7.11 4.46 -17.75
C GLN A 80 7.95 3.37 -18.43
N PRO A 81 9.10 3.75 -19.02
CA PRO A 81 10.10 2.78 -19.44
C PRO A 81 10.56 1.93 -18.25
N GLY A 82 10.58 0.61 -18.41
CA GLY A 82 11.01 -0.30 -17.35
C GLY A 82 9.91 -0.76 -16.39
N TYR A 83 8.63 -0.49 -16.69
CA TYR A 83 7.48 -0.95 -15.92
C TYR A 83 7.55 -2.44 -15.52
N ALA A 84 8.01 -3.32 -16.42
CA ALA A 84 8.17 -4.75 -16.12
C ALA A 84 9.07 -5.02 -14.90
N ARG A 85 10.17 -4.24 -14.74
CA ARG A 85 11.07 -4.37 -13.57
C ARG A 85 10.39 -3.89 -12.29
N LEU A 86 9.57 -2.84 -12.37
CA LEU A 86 8.77 -2.35 -11.24
C LEU A 86 7.75 -3.40 -10.81
N VAL A 87 7.07 -4.05 -11.76
CA VAL A 87 6.14 -5.15 -11.49
C VAL A 87 6.84 -6.33 -10.81
N ASP A 88 8.05 -6.70 -11.26
CA ASP A 88 8.80 -7.80 -10.63
C ASP A 88 9.24 -7.47 -9.20
N ALA A 89 9.63 -6.22 -8.93
CA ALA A 89 9.91 -5.75 -7.57
C ALA A 89 8.64 -5.73 -6.69
N ALA A 90 7.51 -5.28 -7.25
CA ALA A 90 6.22 -5.29 -6.56
C ALA A 90 5.78 -6.71 -6.20
N LYS A 91 5.93 -7.69 -7.10
CA LYS A 91 5.64 -9.11 -6.82
C LYS A 91 6.44 -9.65 -5.65
N LYS A 92 7.74 -9.34 -5.57
CA LYS A 92 8.58 -9.73 -4.42
C LYS A 92 8.07 -9.13 -3.12
N THR A 93 7.70 -7.85 -3.15
CA THR A 93 7.14 -7.13 -1.99
C THR A 93 5.83 -7.77 -1.53
N VAL A 94 4.91 -8.09 -2.45
CA VAL A 94 3.63 -8.77 -2.16
C VAL A 94 3.85 -10.15 -1.54
N LEU A 95 4.86 -10.89 -2.00
CA LEU A 95 5.21 -12.20 -1.46
C LEU A 95 6.03 -12.13 -0.15
N GLY A 96 6.37 -10.92 0.33
CA GLY A 96 7.20 -10.73 1.51
C GLY A 96 8.66 -11.18 1.34
N ALA A 97 9.15 -11.29 0.10
CA ALA A 97 10.54 -11.64 -0.17
C ALA A 97 11.46 -10.46 0.20
N PRO A 98 12.59 -10.70 0.91
CA PRO A 98 13.50 -9.63 1.27
C PRO A 98 14.02 -8.95 0.01
N ILE A 99 13.94 -7.63 -0.02
CA ILE A 99 14.53 -6.80 -1.07
C ILE A 99 16.04 -6.91 -0.88
N SER A 100 16.69 -7.89 -1.52
CA SER A 100 18.15 -7.91 -1.60
C SER A 100 18.59 -6.74 -2.48
N GLU A 101 19.00 -5.65 -1.85
CA GLU A 101 19.81 -4.60 -2.47
C GLU A 101 21.06 -5.26 -3.07
N SER A 102 21.31 -5.00 -4.34
CA SER A 102 22.55 -5.38 -5.04
C SER A 102 23.27 -4.11 -5.49
#